data_AF-A0A7S1GDS2-F1
#
_entry.id   AF-A0A7S1GDS2-F1
#
_cell.length_a   1.000
_cell.length_b   1.000
_cell.length_c   1.000
_cell.angle_alpha   90.00
_cell.angle_beta   90.00
_cell.angle_gamma   90.00
#
_symmetry.space_group_name_H-M   'P 1'
#
loop_
_entity.id
_entity.type
_entity.pdbx_description
1 polymer ?
#
loop_
_entity_poly.entity_id
_entity_poly.type
_entity_poly.pdbx_seq_one_letter_code
_entity_poly.pdbx_strand_id
1 'polypeptide(L)'
;GLREGRGKSARGVAGMIRVWDGFSLDNEDAVQVLLSALEVVVAALTYDFTGSSADQSGDDEALAVSVPSSWSTLRNVDVPQLFFDLYFELVAHPAVDNDGPEAPAPMCLQVLVQLAALRASFFDNRAQRADHIGVFLRETSRAMVGHTSVGHVDAFQPHA
;
A
#
# COMPACT_ATOMS: atom_id res chain seq x y z
N GLY A 1 22.39 26.37 -22.94
CA GLY A 1 21.18 26.48 -22.12
C GLY A 1 20.09 25.62 -22.74
N LEU A 2 19.21 25.08 -21.88
CA LEU A 2 17.98 24.35 -22.21
C LEU A 2 18.23 22.87 -22.60
N ARG A 3 18.20 21.97 -21.60
CA ARG A 3 17.02 21.17 -21.17
C ARG A 3 16.69 20.05 -22.15
N GLU A 4 17.41 18.94 -22.02
CA GLU A 4 16.95 17.65 -22.53
C GLU A 4 16.32 16.89 -21.36
N GLY A 5 14.99 16.85 -21.37
CA GLY A 5 14.16 16.34 -20.31
C GLY A 5 13.98 14.83 -20.35
N ARG A 6 14.04 14.24 -19.15
CA ARG A 6 13.11 13.21 -18.65
C ARG A 6 12.50 12.30 -19.72
N GLY A 7 13.18 11.19 -20.01
CA GLY A 7 12.69 10.17 -20.92
C GLY A 7 12.90 8.75 -20.43
N LYS A 8 12.73 8.45 -19.13
CA LYS A 8 12.75 7.07 -18.60
C LYS A 8 11.89 6.93 -17.33
N SER A 9 10.56 6.99 -17.42
CA SER A 9 9.69 6.51 -16.34
C SER A 9 8.26 6.18 -16.79
N ALA A 10 8.11 5.59 -17.97
CA ALA A 10 6.81 5.15 -18.49
C ALA A 10 6.70 3.62 -18.66
N ARG A 11 7.75 2.87 -18.30
CA ARG A 11 7.77 1.39 -18.43
C ARG A 11 7.34 0.63 -17.18
N GLY A 12 7.23 1.27 -16.01
CA GLY A 12 6.81 0.60 -14.77
C GLY A 12 5.30 0.38 -14.69
N VAL A 13 4.52 1.43 -14.94
CA VAL A 13 3.05 1.40 -14.77
C VAL A 13 2.32 0.57 -15.83
N ALA A 14 2.79 0.56 -17.08
CA ALA A 14 2.15 -0.19 -18.17
C ALA A 14 2.32 -1.71 -18.05
N GLY A 15 3.35 -2.18 -17.33
CA GLY A 15 3.53 -3.60 -17.01
C GLY A 15 2.60 -4.07 -15.88
N MET A 16 2.30 -3.18 -14.94
CA MET A 16 1.50 -3.51 -13.75
C MET A 16 -0.02 -3.48 -14.02
N ILE A 17 -0.47 -2.68 -14.99
CA ILE A 17 -1.84 -2.71 -15.52
C ILE A 17 -2.22 -4.10 -16.09
N ARG A 18 -1.24 -4.95 -16.43
CA ARG A 18 -1.51 -6.33 -16.87
C ARG A 18 -1.81 -7.33 -15.75
N VAL A 19 -1.52 -7.01 -14.49
CA VAL A 19 -1.77 -7.93 -13.37
C VAL A 19 -3.29 -8.08 -13.12
N TRP A 20 -4.06 -7.03 -13.42
CA TRP A 20 -5.51 -6.98 -13.26
C TRP A 20 -6.29 -7.35 -14.53
N ASP A 21 -5.60 -7.72 -15.63
CA ASP A 21 -6.22 -8.00 -16.94
C ASP A 21 -6.93 -9.38 -16.87
N GLY A 22 -8.05 -9.44 -16.15
CA GLY A 22 -8.81 -10.64 -15.83
C GLY A 22 -9.37 -10.71 -14.42
N PHE A 23 -8.98 -9.80 -13.52
CA PHE A 23 -9.55 -9.69 -12.18
C PHE A 23 -10.65 -8.63 -12.19
N SER A 24 -11.86 -9.02 -11.79
CA SER A 24 -13.02 -8.12 -11.71
C SER A 24 -13.57 -8.16 -10.30
N LEU A 25 -13.73 -6.98 -9.70
CA LEU A 25 -14.38 -6.80 -8.40
C LEU A 25 -15.90 -7.03 -8.45
N ASP A 26 -16.48 -7.17 -9.65
CA ASP A 26 -17.87 -7.60 -9.84
C ASP A 26 -18.05 -9.11 -9.67
N ASN A 27 -16.95 -9.88 -9.66
CA ASN A 27 -16.98 -11.33 -9.47
C ASN A 27 -16.75 -11.67 -7.98
N GLU A 28 -17.81 -12.12 -7.31
CA GLU A 28 -17.78 -12.52 -5.90
C GLU A 28 -16.69 -13.57 -5.60
N ASP A 29 -16.50 -14.56 -6.49
CA ASP A 29 -15.46 -15.59 -6.30
C ASP A 29 -14.06 -14.97 -6.35
N ALA A 30 -13.84 -13.98 -7.22
CA ALA A 30 -12.56 -13.28 -7.32
C ALA A 30 -12.30 -12.43 -6.07
N VAL A 31 -13.34 -11.76 -5.54
CA VAL A 31 -13.26 -11.00 -4.30
C VAL A 31 -12.97 -11.92 -3.11
N GLN A 32 -13.58 -13.11 -3.04
CA GLN A 32 -13.29 -14.10 -1.98
C GLN A 32 -11.85 -14.61 -2.05
N VAL A 33 -11.34 -14.93 -3.25
CA VAL A 33 -9.93 -15.32 -3.42
C VAL A 33 -8.98 -14.19 -3.01
N LEU A 34 -9.31 -12.95 -3.36
CA LEU A 34 -8.54 -11.78 -2.93
C LEU A 34 -8.54 -11.65 -1.41
N LEU A 35 -9.68 -11.83 -0.77
CA LEU A 35 -9.80 -11.77 0.68
C LEU A 35 -8.92 -12.81 1.37
N SER A 36 -9.01 -14.08 0.95
CA SER A 36 -8.14 -15.14 1.49
C SER A 36 -6.65 -14.88 1.22
N ALA A 37 -6.31 -14.29 0.08
CA ALA A 37 -4.92 -13.90 -0.19
C ALA A 37 -4.46 -12.78 0.76
N LEU A 38 -5.29 -11.76 0.99
CA LEU A 38 -5.01 -10.67 1.93
C LEU A 38 -4.87 -11.19 3.36
N GLU A 39 -5.73 -12.11 3.80
CA GLU A 39 -5.61 -12.79 5.10
C GLU A 39 -4.24 -13.45 5.29
N VAL A 40 -3.79 -14.22 4.31
CA VAL A 40 -2.49 -14.88 4.35
C VAL A 40 -1.35 -13.86 4.38
N VAL A 41 -1.44 -12.79 3.59
CA VAL A 41 -0.41 -11.75 3.57
C VAL A 41 -0.37 -11.01 4.91
N VAL A 42 -1.51 -10.64 5.47
CA VAL A 42 -1.60 -10.02 6.80
C VAL A 42 -1.00 -10.94 7.86
N ALA A 43 -1.39 -12.21 7.88
CA ALA A 43 -0.83 -13.19 8.82
C ALA A 43 0.69 -13.35 8.66
N ALA A 44 1.18 -13.39 7.43
CA ALA A 44 2.61 -13.51 7.13
C ALA A 44 3.41 -12.27 7.55
N LEU A 45 2.85 -11.06 7.40
CA LEU A 45 3.53 -9.81 7.74
C LEU A 45 3.43 -9.45 9.23
N THR A 46 2.42 -9.96 9.93
CA THR A 46 2.23 -9.73 11.38
C THR A 46 2.87 -10.82 12.25
N TYR A 47 3.35 -11.90 11.64
CA TYR A 47 4.06 -12.96 12.35
C TYR A 47 5.43 -12.50 12.86
N ASP A 48 5.70 -12.71 14.14
CA ASP A 48 7.03 -12.44 14.72
C ASP A 48 8.01 -13.58 14.40
N PHE A 49 8.85 -13.38 13.38
CA PHE A 49 9.90 -14.32 13.01
C PHE A 49 11.11 -14.32 13.96
N THR A 50 11.20 -13.35 14.88
CA THR A 50 12.38 -13.20 15.75
C THR A 50 12.27 -14.00 17.04
N GLY A 51 11.06 -14.46 17.40
CA GLY A 51 10.82 -15.22 18.63
C GLY A 51 11.28 -14.46 19.89
N SER A 52 11.31 -13.12 19.83
CA SER A 52 11.87 -12.31 20.90
C SER A 52 10.84 -12.19 22.03
N SER A 53 11.11 -12.83 23.16
CA SER A 53 10.41 -12.54 24.41
C SER A 53 10.50 -11.03 24.67
N ALA A 54 9.38 -10.41 25.05
CA ALA A 54 9.16 -8.95 25.18
C ALA A 54 10.15 -8.16 26.08
N ASP A 55 11.18 -8.79 26.65
CA ASP A 55 12.08 -8.21 27.64
C ASP A 55 13.40 -7.64 27.07
N GLN A 56 13.62 -7.60 25.75
CA GLN A 56 14.92 -7.16 25.19
C GLN A 56 14.89 -6.20 23.99
N SER A 57 13.78 -5.55 23.65
CA SER A 57 13.78 -4.53 22.59
C SER A 57 13.88 -3.11 23.16
N GLY A 58 14.89 -2.35 22.72
CA GLY A 58 14.85 -0.90 22.87
C GLY A 58 13.72 -0.31 22.03
N ASP A 59 13.24 0.89 22.40
CA ASP A 59 12.01 1.52 21.88
C ASP A 59 11.87 1.55 20.33
N ASP A 60 12.98 1.51 19.59
CA ASP A 60 12.99 1.52 18.10
C ASP A 60 12.79 0.13 17.45
N GLU A 61 12.97 -0.96 18.19
CA GLU A 61 12.84 -2.34 17.67
C GLU A 61 11.45 -2.94 17.89
N ALA A 62 10.64 -2.38 18.79
CA ALA A 62 9.31 -2.91 19.11
C ALA A 62 8.24 -2.63 18.04
N LEU A 63 8.46 -1.64 17.16
CA LEU A 63 7.50 -1.24 16.11
C LEU A 63 7.88 -1.70 14.70
N ALA A 64 9.08 -2.26 14.52
CA ALA A 64 9.60 -2.62 13.21
C ALA A 64 9.25 -4.05 12.84
N VAL A 65 8.64 -4.24 11.66
CA VAL A 65 8.32 -5.58 11.14
C VAL A 65 9.60 -6.27 10.70
N SER A 66 9.87 -7.43 11.30
CA SER A 66 10.98 -8.30 10.92
C SER A 66 10.50 -9.44 10.03
N VAL A 67 10.66 -9.29 8.73
CA VAL A 67 10.39 -10.36 7.74
C VAL A 67 11.68 -11.13 7.39
N PRO A 68 11.58 -12.39 6.91
CA PRO A 68 12.73 -13.12 6.38
C PRO A 68 13.47 -12.34 5.29
N SER A 69 14.80 -12.31 5.34
CA SER A 69 15.63 -11.61 4.35
C SER A 69 15.50 -12.16 2.92
N SER A 70 15.03 -13.40 2.79
CA SER A 70 14.75 -14.04 1.50
C SER A 70 13.54 -13.43 0.76
N TRP A 71 12.68 -12.66 1.44
CA TRP A 71 11.50 -12.00 0.85
C TRP A 71 11.85 -10.72 0.09
N SER A 72 12.95 -10.76 -0.66
CA SER A 72 13.53 -9.63 -1.40
C SER A 72 12.54 -8.89 -2.32
N THR A 73 11.47 -9.55 -2.78
CA THR A 73 10.38 -8.93 -3.55
C THR A 73 9.77 -7.72 -2.84
N LEU A 74 9.67 -7.73 -1.50
CA LEU A 74 9.10 -6.63 -0.71
C LEU A 74 9.94 -5.35 -0.75
N ARG A 75 11.18 -5.41 -1.26
CA ARG A 75 12.05 -4.25 -1.47
C ARG A 75 11.70 -3.49 -2.76
N ASN A 76 10.93 -4.11 -3.66
CA ASN A 76 10.53 -3.45 -4.90
C ASN A 76 9.43 -2.42 -4.61
N VAL A 77 9.67 -1.18 -5.05
CA VAL A 77 8.71 -0.06 -4.98
C VAL A 77 7.38 -0.34 -5.69
N ASP A 78 7.36 -1.29 -6.62
CA ASP A 78 6.14 -1.73 -7.31
C ASP A 78 5.17 -2.45 -6.35
N VAL A 79 5.68 -3.09 -5.28
CA VAL A 79 4.84 -3.81 -4.30
C VAL A 79 3.92 -2.86 -3.52
N PRO A 80 4.42 -1.82 -2.81
CA PRO A 80 3.53 -0.88 -2.14
C PRO A 80 2.63 -0.15 -3.15
N GLN A 81 3.12 0.16 -4.36
CA GLN A 81 2.29 0.78 -5.40
C GLN A 81 1.10 -0.11 -5.78
N LEU A 82 1.31 -1.43 -5.96
CA LEU A 82 0.25 -2.39 -6.26
C LEU A 82 -0.84 -2.39 -5.17
N PHE A 83 -0.45 -2.42 -3.89
CA PHE A 83 -1.41 -2.41 -2.79
C PHE A 83 -2.14 -1.06 -2.67
N PHE A 84 -1.50 0.07 -3.00
CA PHE A 84 -2.19 1.36 -3.05
C PHE A 84 -3.21 1.42 -4.20
N ASP A 85 -2.85 0.96 -5.39
CA ASP A 85 -3.77 0.93 -6.53
C ASP A 85 -4.97 0.01 -6.24
N LEU A 86 -4.73 -1.17 -5.66
CA LEU A 86 -5.78 -2.07 -5.18
C LEU A 86 -6.67 -1.39 -4.12
N TYR A 87 -6.07 -0.74 -3.12
CA TYR A 87 -6.83 -0.06 -2.07
C TYR A 87 -7.77 1.01 -2.64
N PHE A 88 -7.27 1.83 -3.57
CA PHE A 88 -8.10 2.87 -4.20
C PHE A 88 -9.22 2.26 -5.05
N GLU A 89 -8.96 1.15 -5.72
CA GLU A 89 -9.99 0.43 -6.49
C GLU A 89 -11.06 -0.14 -5.56
N LEU A 90 -10.69 -0.82 -4.47
CA LEU A 90 -11.60 -1.39 -3.49
C LEU A 90 -12.51 -0.35 -2.82
N VAL A 91 -11.95 0.82 -2.48
CA VAL A 91 -12.73 1.92 -1.85
C VAL A 91 -13.67 2.59 -2.84
N ALA A 92 -13.27 2.71 -4.10
CA ALA A 92 -14.10 3.32 -5.14
C ALA A 92 -15.18 2.38 -5.68
N HIS A 93 -15.03 1.06 -5.50
CA HIS A 93 -15.90 0.06 -6.11
C HIS A 93 -17.18 -0.16 -5.29
N PRO A 94 -18.37 0.16 -5.83
CA PRO A 94 -19.63 0.12 -5.08
C PRO A 94 -20.14 -1.31 -4.78
N ALA A 95 -19.65 -2.32 -5.49
CA ALA A 95 -20.06 -3.71 -5.29
C ALA A 95 -19.32 -4.42 -4.13
N VAL A 96 -18.25 -3.82 -3.60
CA VAL A 96 -17.46 -4.41 -2.52
C VAL A 96 -17.90 -3.82 -1.20
N ASP A 97 -18.41 -4.67 -0.30
CA ASP A 97 -18.69 -4.28 1.08
C ASP A 97 -17.36 -4.03 1.82
N ASN A 98 -17.22 -2.83 2.37
CA ASN A 98 -16.04 -2.38 3.09
C ASN A 98 -16.34 -1.96 4.55
N ASP A 99 -17.54 -2.23 5.06
CA ASP A 99 -18.00 -1.73 6.37
C ASP A 99 -17.45 -2.54 7.57
N GLY A 100 -16.65 -3.59 7.33
CA GLY A 100 -16.10 -4.49 8.35
C GLY A 100 -14.56 -4.49 8.47
N PRO A 101 -14.00 -4.86 9.64
CA PRO A 101 -12.55 -4.97 9.83
C PRO A 101 -11.91 -6.11 9.00
N GLU A 102 -12.71 -7.11 8.64
CA GLU A 102 -12.35 -8.23 7.76
C GLU A 102 -12.68 -7.93 6.29
N ALA A 103 -13.03 -6.69 5.96
CA ALA A 103 -13.29 -6.34 4.57
C ALA A 103 -12.00 -6.11 3.77
N PRO A 104 -12.05 -6.24 2.43
CA PRO A 104 -10.85 -6.16 1.59
C PRO A 104 -10.05 -4.86 1.74
N ALA A 105 -10.71 -3.68 1.76
CA ALA A 105 -9.97 -2.41 1.84
C ALA A 105 -9.24 -2.23 3.19
N PRO A 106 -9.87 -2.47 4.37
CA PRO A 106 -9.18 -2.47 5.65
C PRO A 106 -8.02 -3.46 5.73
N MET A 107 -8.15 -4.67 5.18
CA MET A 107 -7.04 -5.65 5.16
C MET A 107 -5.90 -5.19 4.25
N CYS A 108 -6.22 -4.64 3.08
CA CYS A 108 -5.22 -4.04 2.19
C CYS A 108 -4.46 -2.89 2.88
N LEU A 109 -5.17 -2.07 3.66
CA LEU A 109 -4.56 -1.02 4.47
C LEU A 109 -3.64 -1.59 5.56
N GLN A 110 -4.03 -2.68 6.23
CA GLN A 110 -3.15 -3.35 7.20
C GLN A 110 -1.86 -3.82 6.53
N VAL A 111 -1.93 -4.42 5.33
CA VAL A 111 -0.75 -4.80 4.56
C VAL A 111 0.15 -3.59 4.29
N LEU A 112 -0.43 -2.48 3.82
CA LEU A 112 0.31 -1.24 3.58
C LEU A 112 1.02 -0.71 4.85
N VAL A 113 0.35 -0.75 6.01
CA VAL A 113 0.95 -0.35 7.28
C VAL A 113 2.15 -1.24 7.63
N GLN A 114 2.04 -2.56 7.48
CA GLN A 114 3.16 -3.47 7.73
C GLN A 114 4.33 -3.24 6.75
N LEU A 115 4.03 -2.98 5.47
CA LEU A 115 5.04 -2.67 4.46
C LEU A 115 5.75 -1.34 4.72
N ALA A 116 5.05 -0.35 5.29
CA ALA A 116 5.65 0.91 5.71
C ALA A 116 6.57 0.74 6.93
N ALA A 117 6.23 -0.22 7.80
CA ALA A 117 6.92 -0.53 9.05
C ALA A 117 8.11 -1.50 8.88
N LEU A 118 8.50 -1.85 7.65
CA LEU A 118 9.67 -2.70 7.40
C LEU A 118 10.95 -2.08 8.01
N ARG A 119 11.68 -2.90 8.77
CA ARG A 119 12.91 -2.48 9.46
C ARG A 119 13.95 -1.94 8.46
N ALA A 120 14.68 -0.90 8.84
CA ALA A 120 15.70 -0.30 7.98
C ALA A 120 16.78 -1.30 7.51
N SER A 121 17.10 -2.31 8.32
CA SER A 121 18.07 -3.38 8.00
C SER A 121 17.57 -4.35 6.92
N PHE A 122 16.29 -4.34 6.58
CA PHE A 122 15.75 -5.17 5.51
C PHE A 122 16.20 -4.70 4.12
N PHE A 123 16.51 -3.41 3.97
CA PHE A 123 16.93 -2.80 2.71
C PHE A 123 18.44 -2.93 2.50
N ASP A 124 18.86 -3.11 1.25
CA ASP A 124 20.28 -3.25 0.91
C ASP A 124 21.06 -1.94 1.11
N ASN A 125 20.38 -0.80 0.97
CA ASN A 125 20.98 0.52 1.14
C ASN A 125 19.94 1.60 1.49
N ARG A 126 20.43 2.76 1.92
CA ARG A 126 19.60 3.91 2.32
C ARG A 126 18.78 4.50 1.16
N ALA A 127 19.26 4.43 -0.07
CA ALA A 127 18.55 4.97 -1.23
C ALA A 127 17.29 4.13 -1.54
N GLN A 128 17.42 2.80 -1.57
CA GLN A 128 16.30 1.88 -1.75
C GLN A 128 15.21 2.09 -0.68
N ARG A 129 15.62 2.26 0.58
CA ARG A 129 14.68 2.60 1.67
C ARG A 129 13.99 3.94 1.44
N ALA A 130 14.72 4.95 0.97
CA ALA A 130 14.15 6.27 0.70
C ALA A 130 13.14 6.22 -0.46
N ASP A 131 13.42 5.44 -1.52
CA ASP A 131 12.51 5.23 -2.64
C ASP A 131 11.23 4.51 -2.19
N HIS A 132 11.37 3.47 -1.36
CA HIS A 132 10.23 2.75 -0.75
C HIS A 132 9.32 3.69 0.04
N ILE A 133 9.88 4.45 0.98
CA ILE A 133 9.13 5.45 1.77
C ILE A 133 8.56 6.55 0.87
N GLY A 134 9.27 6.92 -0.20
CA GLY A 134 8.82 7.90 -1.19
C GLY A 134 7.51 7.50 -1.88
N VAL A 135 7.26 6.20 -2.07
CA VAL A 135 5.96 5.70 -2.55
C VAL A 135 4.86 6.00 -1.54
N PHE A 136 5.05 5.64 -0.26
CA PHE A 136 4.06 5.88 0.79
C PHE A 136 3.70 7.36 0.92
N LEU A 137 4.69 8.25 0.94
CA LEU A 137 4.44 9.69 1.04
C LEU A 137 3.64 10.22 -0.15
N ARG A 138 3.95 9.75 -1.37
CA ARG A 138 3.26 10.16 -2.59
C ARG A 138 1.81 9.65 -2.60
N GLU A 139 1.60 8.37 -2.35
CA GLU A 139 0.27 7.75 -2.44
C GLU A 139 -0.64 8.19 -1.28
N THR A 140 -0.11 8.37 -0.06
CA THR A 140 -0.88 8.97 1.05
C THR A 140 -1.27 10.42 0.74
N SER A 141 -0.37 11.21 0.12
CA SER A 141 -0.72 12.55 -0.34
C SER A 141 -1.82 12.53 -1.40
N ARG A 142 -1.77 11.58 -2.34
CA ARG A 142 -2.83 11.35 -3.34
C ARG A 142 -4.16 11.02 -2.67
N ALA A 143 -4.17 10.15 -1.67
CA ALA A 143 -5.37 9.82 -0.90
C ALA A 143 -5.97 11.06 -0.23
N MET A 144 -5.14 11.86 0.46
CA MET A 144 -5.61 13.08 1.15
C MET A 144 -6.15 14.14 0.18
N VAL A 145 -5.52 14.33 -0.98
CA VAL A 145 -5.97 15.29 -2.01
C VAL A 145 -7.27 14.81 -2.67
N GLY A 146 -7.42 13.51 -2.93
CA GLY A 146 -8.66 12.93 -3.45
C GLY A 146 -9.86 13.23 -2.54
N HIS A 147 -9.70 13.04 -1.23
CA HIS A 147 -10.76 13.30 -0.24
C HIS A 147 -11.06 14.80 -0.02
N THR A 148 -10.07 15.69 -0.15
CA THR A 148 -10.28 17.14 0.02
C THR A 148 -10.98 17.80 -1.17
N SER A 149 -10.97 17.19 -2.36
CA SER A 149 -11.69 17.69 -3.54
C SER A 149 -13.22 17.51 -3.48
N VAL A 150 -13.73 16.63 -2.61
CA VAL A 150 -15.17 16.39 -2.42
C VAL A 150 -15.78 17.35 -1.37
N GLY A 151 -14.97 18.06 -0.59
CA GLY A 151 -15.41 18.89 0.54
C GLY A 151 -15.49 20.40 0.29
N HIS A 152 -15.25 20.90 -0.92
CA HIS A 152 -15.20 22.35 -1.15
C HIS A 152 -15.80 22.75 -2.51
N VAL A 153 -17.13 22.86 -2.58
CA VAL A 153 -17.89 23.91 -3.29
C VAL A 153 -19.41 23.72 -3.09
N ASP A 154 -19.96 24.01 -1.90
CA ASP A 154 -21.41 24.27 -1.76
C ASP A 154 -21.77 25.05 -0.48
N ALA A 155 -20.94 26.03 -0.12
CA ALA A 155 -21.25 26.92 0.99
C ALA A 155 -20.71 28.34 0.76
N PHE A 156 -21.32 29.06 -0.19
CA PHE A 156 -21.54 30.51 -0.06
C PHE A 156 -22.46 31.02 -1.19
N GLN A 157 -23.77 30.99 -0.98
CA GLN A 157 -24.65 31.92 -1.67
C GLN A 157 -24.74 33.21 -0.84
N PRO A 158 -24.24 34.35 -1.33
CA PRO A 158 -24.53 35.63 -0.70
C PRO A 158 -25.99 35.98 -1.03
N HIS A 159 -26.86 35.95 -0.03
CA HIS A 159 -28.16 36.61 -0.13
C HIS A 159 -27.93 38.12 -0.25
N ALA A 160 -28.41 38.67 -1.37
CA ALA A 160 -28.57 40.10 -1.61
C ALA A 160 -29.73 40.66 -0.78
#